data_AF-A0A2V7N1W6-F1
#
_entry.id   AF-A0A2V7N1W6-F1
#
_cell.length_a   1.000
_cell.length_b   1.000
_cell.length_c   1.000
_cell.angle_alpha   90.00
_cell.angle_beta   90.00
_cell.angle_gamma   90.00
#
_symmetry.space_group_name_H-M   'P 1'
#
loop_
_entity.id
_entity.type
_entity.pdbx_description
1 polymer ?
#
loop_
_entity_poly.entity_id
_entity_poly.type
_entity_poly.pdbx_seq_one_letter_code
_entity_poly.pdbx_strand_id
1 'polypeptide(L)'
;MRLQLVTPEIIDLLRRHPDHDANQLKSGFKFWELGLGTGYVWMGDQGPLCIQWLLSIADNPRLGALREWAAMYEPLPAGVGRVENLYAFSTARGKGIATRFEYALYAEAWRLGLGRLLTHIHEANGAAHAWAERTGWRRYGTVLRYGFDLPGLRAHAIFVHVGDPQHTGAEPAQPALVP
;
A
#
# COMPACT_ATOMS: atom_id res chain seq x y z
N MET A 1 -18.32 -18.15 9.55
CA MET A 1 -17.89 -17.26 8.45
C MET A 1 -16.39 -17.41 8.28
N ARG A 2 -15.90 -17.62 7.04
CA ARG A 2 -14.58 -18.21 6.78
C ARG A 2 -13.80 -17.34 5.79
N LEU A 3 -12.51 -17.15 6.05
CA LEU A 3 -11.57 -16.58 5.08
C LEU A 3 -11.46 -17.50 3.87
N GLN A 4 -11.51 -16.92 2.69
CA GLN A 4 -11.34 -17.60 1.42
C GLN A 4 -10.11 -17.02 0.73
N LEU A 5 -9.34 -17.88 0.06
CA LEU A 5 -8.28 -17.39 -0.82
C LEU A 5 -8.89 -16.62 -1.98
N VAL A 6 -8.21 -15.56 -2.39
CA VAL A 6 -8.54 -14.83 -3.60
C VAL A 6 -8.26 -15.72 -4.81
N THR A 7 -9.26 -15.87 -5.67
CA THR A 7 -9.21 -16.63 -6.92
C THR A 7 -9.42 -15.69 -8.11
N PRO A 8 -9.17 -16.13 -9.36
CA PRO A 8 -9.48 -15.33 -10.55
C PRO A 8 -10.94 -14.86 -10.57
N GLU A 9 -11.89 -15.71 -10.18
CA GLU A 9 -13.31 -15.39 -10.16
C GLU A 9 -13.63 -14.30 -9.13
N ILE A 10 -12.95 -14.32 -7.97
CA ILE A 10 -13.05 -13.26 -6.98
C ILE A 10 -12.48 -11.96 -7.55
N ILE A 11 -11.32 -11.98 -8.20
CA ILE A 11 -10.74 -10.78 -8.82
C ILE A 11 -11.70 -10.18 -9.85
N ASP A 12 -12.30 -10.99 -10.72
CA ASP A 12 -13.27 -10.51 -11.69
C ASP A 12 -14.55 -9.97 -11.05
N LEU A 13 -14.96 -10.54 -9.92
CA LEU A 13 -16.06 -9.99 -9.11
C LEU A 13 -15.67 -8.61 -8.56
N LEU A 14 -14.47 -8.48 -7.98
CA LEU A 14 -13.98 -7.24 -7.38
C LEU A 14 -13.81 -6.11 -8.39
N ARG A 15 -13.35 -6.43 -9.62
CA ARG A 15 -13.24 -5.46 -10.72
C ARG A 15 -14.58 -4.89 -11.18
N ARG A 16 -15.66 -5.63 -10.98
CA ARG A 16 -17.04 -5.19 -11.30
C ARG A 16 -17.77 -4.58 -10.10
N HIS A 17 -17.15 -4.59 -8.92
CA HIS A 17 -17.77 -4.07 -7.71
C HIS A 17 -17.80 -2.53 -7.72
N PRO A 18 -18.84 -1.87 -7.18
CA PRO A 18 -18.90 -0.41 -7.11
C PRO A 18 -17.65 0.23 -6.48
N ASP A 19 -17.11 -0.39 -5.43
CA ASP A 19 -15.90 0.07 -4.74
C ASP A 19 -14.58 -0.14 -5.50
N HIS A 20 -14.55 -0.73 -6.72
CA HIS A 20 -13.32 -1.14 -7.42
C HIS A 20 -12.27 -0.03 -7.56
N ASP A 21 -12.69 1.23 -7.56
CA ASP A 21 -11.82 2.39 -7.66
C ASP A 21 -11.06 2.77 -6.38
N ALA A 22 -11.35 2.11 -5.25
CA ALA A 22 -10.65 2.33 -4.00
C ALA A 22 -9.15 2.03 -4.12
N ASN A 23 -8.30 2.90 -3.56
CA ASN A 23 -6.84 2.79 -3.66
C ASN A 23 -6.30 1.44 -3.20
N GLN A 24 -6.88 0.87 -2.13
CA GLN A 24 -6.51 -0.45 -1.61
C GLN A 24 -6.82 -1.56 -2.61
N LEU A 25 -7.98 -1.50 -3.30
CA LEU A 25 -8.33 -2.48 -4.33
C LEU A 25 -7.47 -2.32 -5.57
N LYS A 26 -7.21 -1.08 -6.03
CA LYS A 26 -6.28 -0.81 -7.14
C LYS A 26 -4.88 -1.36 -6.87
N SER A 27 -4.37 -1.16 -5.65
CA SER A 27 -3.11 -1.74 -5.20
C SER A 27 -3.14 -3.27 -5.15
N GLY A 28 -4.24 -3.85 -4.63
CA GLY A 28 -4.46 -5.29 -4.61
C GLY A 28 -4.54 -5.94 -5.99
N PHE A 29 -5.17 -5.29 -6.98
CA PHE A 29 -5.19 -5.76 -8.37
C PHE A 29 -3.79 -5.79 -8.98
N LYS A 30 -2.97 -4.78 -8.70
CA LYS A 30 -1.56 -4.78 -9.12
C LYS A 30 -0.77 -5.91 -8.47
N PHE A 31 -1.01 -6.21 -7.18
CA PHE A 31 -0.40 -7.37 -6.52
C PHE A 31 -0.77 -8.68 -7.23
N TRP A 32 -2.06 -8.85 -7.53
CA TRP A 32 -2.54 -10.02 -8.26
C TRP A 32 -1.87 -10.17 -9.64
N GLU A 33 -1.81 -9.10 -10.42
CA GLU A 33 -1.19 -9.08 -11.76
C GLU A 33 0.31 -9.42 -11.71
N LEU A 34 0.98 -9.09 -10.60
CA LEU A 34 2.40 -9.37 -10.37
C LEU A 34 2.63 -10.75 -9.72
N GLY A 35 1.58 -11.56 -9.59
CA GLY A 35 1.65 -12.91 -9.03
C GLY A 35 1.80 -12.96 -7.50
N LEU A 36 1.55 -11.85 -6.80
CA LEU A 36 1.42 -11.80 -5.34
C LEU A 36 0.00 -12.21 -4.93
N GLY A 37 -0.37 -13.44 -5.30
CA GLY A 37 -1.75 -13.94 -5.29
C GLY A 37 -2.31 -14.35 -3.93
N THR A 38 -1.49 -14.35 -2.87
CA THR A 38 -1.92 -14.76 -1.52
C THR A 38 -2.76 -13.67 -0.86
N GLY A 39 -3.96 -13.46 -1.40
CA GLY A 39 -5.01 -12.62 -0.83
C GLY A 39 -6.05 -13.45 -0.11
N TYR A 40 -6.66 -12.88 0.92
CA TYR A 40 -7.82 -13.45 1.57
C TYR A 40 -9.00 -12.50 1.46
N VAL A 41 -10.16 -13.05 1.17
CA VAL A 41 -11.44 -12.33 1.13
C VAL A 41 -12.43 -13.01 2.06
N TRP A 42 -13.29 -12.21 2.64
CA TRP A 42 -14.45 -12.67 3.38
C TRP A 42 -15.71 -12.34 2.59
N MET A 43 -16.36 -13.37 2.07
CA MET A 43 -17.64 -13.27 1.37
C MET A 43 -18.81 -13.39 2.35
N GLY A 44 -19.82 -12.54 2.17
CA GLY A 44 -21.16 -12.69 2.75
C GLY A 44 -22.18 -12.97 1.65
N ASP A 45 -23.44 -13.12 2.06
CA ASP A 45 -24.54 -13.49 1.14
C ASP A 45 -24.78 -12.46 0.03
N GLN A 46 -24.40 -11.20 0.28
CA GLN A 46 -24.57 -10.07 -0.65
C GLN A 46 -23.25 -9.66 -1.34
N GLY A 47 -22.20 -10.49 -1.24
CA GLY A 47 -20.90 -10.23 -1.87
C GLY A 47 -19.75 -10.01 -0.88
N PRO A 48 -18.64 -9.41 -1.33
CA PRO A 48 -17.43 -9.27 -0.53
C PRO A 48 -17.64 -8.29 0.62
N LEU A 49 -17.15 -8.66 1.80
CA LEU A 49 -17.27 -7.85 3.01
C LEU A 49 -15.94 -7.23 3.42
N CYS A 50 -14.84 -7.97 3.24
CA CYS A 50 -13.50 -7.48 3.51
C CYS A 50 -12.44 -8.30 2.75
N ILE A 51 -11.33 -7.67 2.42
CA ILE A 51 -10.19 -8.29 1.72
C ILE A 51 -8.88 -7.73 2.25
N GLN A 52 -7.83 -8.55 2.23
CA GLN A 52 -6.46 -8.16 2.56
C GLN A 52 -5.48 -9.15 1.93
N TRP A 53 -4.29 -8.68 1.57
CA TRP A 53 -3.20 -9.54 1.09
C TRP A 53 -2.31 -9.96 2.26
N LEU A 54 -1.86 -11.21 2.25
CA LEU A 54 -0.89 -11.76 3.20
C LEU A 54 0.33 -12.25 2.42
N LEU A 55 1.42 -11.49 2.52
CA LEU A 55 2.69 -11.79 1.91
C LEU A 55 3.61 -12.52 2.89
N SER A 56 4.47 -13.36 2.36
CA SER A 56 5.41 -14.20 3.10
C SER A 56 6.80 -14.20 2.45
N ILE A 57 7.75 -14.91 3.04
CA ILE A 57 9.09 -15.10 2.46
C ILE A 57 9.05 -15.68 1.03
N ALA A 58 8.03 -16.48 0.68
CA ALA A 58 7.85 -17.03 -0.67
C ALA A 58 7.57 -15.96 -1.73
N ASP A 59 7.14 -14.77 -1.29
CA ASP A 59 6.82 -13.63 -2.15
C ASP A 59 8.02 -12.71 -2.37
N ASN A 60 9.12 -12.86 -1.62
CA ASN A 60 10.30 -12.01 -1.72
C ASN A 60 10.84 -11.83 -3.15
N PRO A 61 10.97 -12.89 -3.99
CA PRO A 61 11.42 -12.71 -5.37
C PRO A 61 10.52 -11.79 -6.18
N ARG A 62 9.20 -11.84 -5.95
CA ARG A 62 8.21 -11.00 -6.63
C ARG A 62 8.15 -9.59 -6.05
N LEU A 63 8.31 -9.47 -4.72
CA LEU A 63 8.39 -8.18 -4.03
C LEU A 63 9.61 -7.37 -4.49
N GLY A 64 10.75 -8.02 -4.67
CA GLY A 64 11.97 -7.37 -5.21
C GLY A 64 11.83 -6.93 -6.67
N ALA A 65 10.90 -7.51 -7.43
CA ALA A 65 10.63 -7.14 -8.82
C ALA A 65 9.63 -5.98 -8.96
N LEU A 66 9.00 -5.53 -7.86
CA LEU A 66 8.08 -4.39 -7.88
C LEU A 66 8.85 -3.10 -8.17
N ARG A 67 8.98 -2.65 -9.42
CA ARG A 67 9.85 -1.50 -9.82
C ARG A 67 9.91 -0.34 -8.81
N GLU A 68 8.92 0.55 -8.83
CA GLU A 68 8.89 1.78 -8.02
C GLU A 68 8.60 1.50 -6.53
N TRP A 69 8.16 0.28 -6.21
CA TRP A 69 7.69 -0.08 -4.87
C TRP A 69 8.60 -1.04 -4.12
N ALA A 70 9.61 -1.62 -4.77
CA ALA A 70 10.53 -2.60 -4.19
C ALA A 70 11.24 -2.00 -2.99
N ALA A 71 11.56 -0.71 -3.05
CA ALA A 71 12.09 0.03 -1.91
C ALA A 71 11.15 -0.04 -0.70
N MET A 72 9.83 -0.01 -0.87
CA MET A 72 8.85 -0.12 0.23
C MET A 72 8.72 -1.55 0.80
N TYR A 73 9.14 -2.57 0.05
CA TYR A 73 9.02 -3.98 0.45
C TYR A 73 10.39 -4.59 0.76
N GLU A 74 10.90 -4.30 1.96
CA GLU A 74 12.06 -5.04 2.49
C GLU A 74 11.79 -6.55 2.49
N PRO A 75 12.79 -7.39 2.13
CA PRO A 75 12.65 -8.84 2.17
C PRO A 75 12.16 -9.33 3.53
N LEU A 76 11.13 -10.17 3.51
CA LEU A 76 10.55 -10.73 4.73
C LEU A 76 11.43 -11.86 5.27
N PRO A 77 11.79 -11.84 6.57
CA PRO A 77 12.41 -12.98 7.24
C PRO A 77 11.48 -14.19 7.30
N ALA A 78 12.05 -15.37 7.55
CA ALA A 78 11.26 -16.57 7.83
C ALA A 78 10.38 -16.36 9.07
N GLY A 79 9.14 -16.87 9.03
CA GLY A 79 8.16 -16.72 10.11
C GLY A 79 7.57 -15.32 10.26
N VAL A 80 7.89 -14.37 9.37
CA VAL A 80 7.29 -13.03 9.34
C VAL A 80 6.43 -12.88 8.09
N GLY A 81 5.17 -12.50 8.30
CA GLY A 81 4.25 -12.10 7.24
C GLY A 81 4.11 -10.59 7.15
N ARG A 82 3.62 -10.12 6.01
CA ARG A 82 3.19 -8.74 5.83
C ARG A 82 1.77 -8.70 5.30
N VAL A 83 0.93 -7.89 5.91
CA VAL A 83 -0.44 -7.69 5.47
C VAL A 83 -0.60 -6.33 4.81
N GLU A 84 -1.22 -6.33 3.64
CA GLU A 84 -1.35 -5.15 2.78
C GLU A 84 -2.78 -5.02 2.26
N ASN A 85 -3.14 -3.81 1.85
CA ASN A 85 -4.38 -3.53 1.13
C ASN A 85 -5.67 -3.96 1.87
N LEU A 86 -5.70 -3.81 3.20
CA LEU A 86 -6.93 -4.05 3.97
C LEU A 86 -8.05 -3.13 3.47
N TYR A 87 -9.16 -3.73 3.05
CA TYR A 87 -10.33 -2.97 2.60
C TYR A 87 -11.61 -3.60 3.13
N ALA A 88 -12.43 -2.80 3.82
CA ALA A 88 -13.79 -3.15 4.19
C ALA A 88 -14.77 -2.49 3.20
N PHE A 89 -15.55 -3.32 2.51
CA PHE A 89 -16.46 -2.87 1.46
C PHE A 89 -17.58 -2.01 2.02
N SER A 90 -18.08 -1.08 1.21
CA SER A 90 -19.13 -0.12 1.57
C SER A 90 -20.38 -0.79 2.15
N THR A 91 -20.76 -1.95 1.62
CA THR A 91 -21.88 -2.80 2.09
C THR A 91 -21.70 -3.36 3.51
N ALA A 92 -20.45 -3.40 4.00
CA ALA A 92 -20.03 -3.98 5.26
C ALA A 92 -19.44 -2.97 6.27
N ARG A 93 -19.29 -1.70 5.88
CA ARG A 93 -18.66 -0.66 6.70
C ARG A 93 -19.45 -0.42 8.00
N GLY A 94 -18.73 -0.11 9.08
CA GLY A 94 -19.32 0.18 10.39
C GLY A 94 -19.77 -1.03 11.21
N LYS A 95 -19.69 -2.25 10.67
CA LYS A 95 -20.14 -3.50 11.34
C LYS A 95 -19.02 -4.27 12.07
N GLY A 96 -17.89 -3.61 12.33
CA GLY A 96 -16.71 -4.25 12.95
C GLY A 96 -16.05 -5.36 12.11
N ILE A 97 -16.38 -5.45 10.81
CA ILE A 97 -15.91 -6.53 9.94
C ILE A 97 -14.38 -6.52 9.79
N ALA A 98 -13.75 -5.35 9.61
CA ALA A 98 -12.30 -5.25 9.47
C ALA A 98 -11.56 -5.86 10.68
N THR A 99 -12.01 -5.58 11.91
CA THR A 99 -11.40 -6.14 13.12
C THR A 99 -11.56 -7.65 13.20
N ARG A 100 -12.75 -8.17 12.91
CA ARG A 100 -13.00 -9.62 12.91
C ARG A 100 -12.21 -10.33 11.81
N PHE A 101 -12.09 -9.68 10.66
CA PHE A 101 -11.30 -10.15 9.54
C PHE A 101 -9.83 -10.26 9.92
N GLU A 102 -9.27 -9.20 10.53
CA GLU A 102 -7.87 -9.16 10.95
C GLU A 102 -7.54 -10.28 11.95
N TYR A 103 -8.41 -10.55 12.93
CA TYR A 103 -8.20 -11.68 13.85
C TYR A 103 -8.28 -13.05 13.17
N ALA A 104 -9.18 -13.21 12.20
CA ALA A 104 -9.21 -14.43 11.40
C ALA A 104 -7.94 -14.57 10.56
N LEU A 105 -7.42 -13.46 10.01
CA LEU A 105 -6.21 -13.46 9.20
C LEU A 105 -4.98 -13.76 10.05
N TYR A 106 -4.93 -13.23 11.27
CA TYR A 106 -3.89 -13.55 12.25
C TYR A 106 -3.88 -15.06 12.59
N ALA A 107 -5.04 -15.66 12.83
CA ALA A 107 -5.15 -17.09 13.08
C ALA A 107 -4.68 -17.92 11.87
N GLU A 108 -5.02 -17.50 10.65
CA GLU A 108 -4.56 -18.15 9.43
C GLU A 108 -3.04 -17.99 9.22
N ALA A 109 -2.50 -16.80 9.46
CA ALA A 109 -1.06 -16.55 9.41
C ALA A 109 -0.31 -17.46 10.38
N TRP A 110 -0.83 -17.63 11.60
CA TRP A 110 -0.24 -18.52 12.59
C TRP A 110 -0.27 -19.99 12.15
N ARG A 111 -1.38 -20.44 11.52
CA ARG A 111 -1.49 -21.77 10.91
C ARG A 111 -0.47 -22.00 9.79
N LEU A 112 -0.09 -20.93 9.08
CA LEU A 112 0.95 -20.94 8.04
C LEU A 112 2.38 -20.83 8.62
N GLY A 113 2.54 -20.86 9.94
CA GLY A 113 3.84 -20.79 10.61
C GLY A 113 4.41 -19.38 10.75
N LEU A 114 3.58 -18.34 10.54
CA LEU A 114 3.99 -16.95 10.73
C LEU A 114 3.77 -16.56 12.20
N GLY A 115 4.86 -16.24 12.90
CA GLY A 115 4.84 -15.81 14.29
C GLY A 115 4.65 -14.30 14.46
N ARG A 116 4.76 -13.53 13.37
CA ARG A 116 4.67 -12.08 13.37
C ARG A 116 4.10 -11.55 12.07
N LEU A 117 3.26 -10.51 12.16
CA LEU A 117 2.76 -9.76 11.01
C LEU A 117 3.28 -8.32 11.04
N LEU A 118 3.52 -7.77 9.86
CA LEU A 118 3.86 -6.37 9.60
C LEU A 118 2.79 -5.73 8.72
N THR A 119 2.56 -4.43 8.87
CA THR A 119 1.69 -3.67 7.96
C THR A 119 2.19 -2.24 7.86
N HIS A 120 1.79 -1.54 6.80
CA HIS A 120 2.09 -0.13 6.60
C HIS A 120 0.82 0.70 6.65
N ILE A 121 0.85 1.72 7.49
CA ILE A 121 -0.19 2.74 7.58
C ILE A 121 0.48 4.07 7.28
N HIS A 122 -0.04 4.77 6.28
CA HIS A 122 0.44 6.10 5.93
C HIS A 122 0.25 7.05 7.12
N GLU A 123 1.26 7.85 7.44
CA GLU A 123 1.33 8.72 8.64
C GLU A 123 0.08 9.60 8.82
N ALA A 124 -0.40 10.21 7.74
CA ALA A 124 -1.59 11.06 7.77
C ALA A 124 -2.91 10.31 8.10
N ASN A 125 -2.92 8.98 8.11
CA ASN A 125 -4.14 8.19 8.33
C ASN A 125 -4.36 7.89 9.83
N GLY A 126 -4.69 8.93 10.59
CA GLY A 126 -4.94 8.84 12.03
C GLY A 126 -6.03 7.82 12.41
N ALA A 127 -7.07 7.66 11.57
CA ALA A 127 -8.13 6.69 11.80
C ALA A 127 -7.63 5.24 11.73
N ALA A 128 -6.80 4.91 10.74
CA ALA A 128 -6.19 3.60 10.61
C ALA A 128 -5.19 3.32 11.73
N HIS A 129 -4.38 4.31 12.14
CA HIS A 129 -3.49 4.19 13.30
C HIS A 129 -4.27 3.88 14.58
N ALA A 130 -5.31 4.65 14.88
CA ALA A 130 -6.14 4.45 16.06
C ALA A 130 -6.86 3.09 16.02
N TRP A 131 -7.30 2.64 14.84
CA TRP A 131 -7.86 1.30 14.68
C TRP A 131 -6.80 0.22 14.96
N ALA A 132 -5.62 0.31 14.36
CA ALA A 132 -4.55 -0.67 14.49
C ALA A 132 -4.11 -0.83 15.96
N GLU A 133 -3.92 0.28 16.68
CA GLU A 133 -3.54 0.25 18.10
C GLU A 133 -4.60 -0.45 18.96
N ARG A 134 -5.90 -0.23 18.68
CA ARG A 134 -7.00 -0.91 19.38
C ARG A 134 -7.13 -2.39 19.03
N THR A 135 -6.65 -2.81 17.85
CA THR A 135 -6.71 -4.21 17.40
C THR A 135 -5.42 -4.99 17.66
N GLY A 136 -4.54 -4.45 18.52
CA GLY A 136 -3.35 -5.16 19.01
C GLY A 136 -2.10 -4.94 18.18
N TRP A 137 -2.16 -4.16 17.10
CA TRP A 137 -0.96 -3.72 16.41
C TRP A 137 -0.14 -2.80 17.31
N ARG A 138 1.17 -2.99 17.30
CA ARG A 138 2.12 -2.11 17.95
C ARG A 138 2.91 -1.38 16.88
N ARG A 139 3.12 -0.08 17.10
CA ARG A 139 4.01 0.70 16.24
C ARG A 139 5.38 0.04 16.21
N TYR A 140 5.90 -0.17 15.01
CA TYR A 140 7.18 -0.81 14.77
C TYR A 140 7.86 -0.13 13.60
N GLY A 141 9.09 0.36 13.81
CA GLY A 141 9.78 1.20 12.85
C GLY A 141 9.21 2.62 12.76
N THR A 142 9.90 3.48 12.00
CA THR A 142 9.60 4.92 11.82
C THR A 142 9.90 5.37 10.39
N VAL A 143 9.54 4.57 9.37
CA VAL A 143 10.16 4.69 8.04
C VAL A 143 9.96 6.09 7.43
N LEU A 144 11.09 6.82 7.32
CA LEU A 144 11.33 7.96 6.43
C LEU A 144 12.58 7.64 5.61
N ARG A 145 12.55 7.87 4.29
CA ARG A 145 13.68 7.58 3.36
C ARG A 145 13.92 8.73 2.38
N TYR A 146 15.19 9.13 2.24
CA TYR A 146 15.68 10.14 1.30
C TYR A 146 16.97 9.65 0.60
N GLY A 147 17.17 10.03 -0.66
CA GLY A 147 18.43 9.80 -1.39
C GLY A 147 18.74 10.95 -2.35
N PHE A 148 19.91 11.57 -2.18
CA PHE A 148 20.42 12.63 -3.06
C PHE A 148 21.95 12.52 -3.13
N ASP A 149 22.52 12.35 -4.32
CA ASP A 149 23.97 12.23 -4.49
C ASP A 149 24.56 13.51 -5.14
N LEU A 150 25.34 14.27 -4.37
CA LEU A 150 25.96 15.57 -4.73
C LEU A 150 27.37 15.55 -5.38
N PRO A 151 28.21 14.51 -5.30
CA PRO A 151 29.59 14.59 -5.80
C PRO A 151 29.71 14.89 -7.30
N GLY A 152 28.78 14.42 -8.14
CA GLY A 152 28.79 14.70 -9.58
C GLY A 152 28.39 16.14 -9.95
N LEU A 153 27.68 16.83 -9.07
CA LEU A 153 27.19 18.20 -9.28
C LEU A 153 28.25 19.26 -8.98
N ARG A 154 29.29 18.96 -8.20
CA ARG A 154 30.40 19.94 -7.97
C ARG A 154 31.32 20.09 -9.18
N ALA A 155 31.29 19.15 -10.11
CA ALA A 155 32.01 19.25 -11.38
C ALA A 155 31.28 20.13 -12.41
N HIS A 156 30.00 20.46 -12.17
CA HIS A 156 29.16 21.18 -13.12
C HIS A 156 28.46 22.34 -12.42
N ALA A 157 28.75 23.57 -12.85
CA ALA A 157 28.00 24.74 -12.41
C ALA A 157 26.59 24.68 -13.01
N ILE A 158 25.65 24.03 -12.33
CA ILE A 158 24.26 23.97 -12.76
C ILE A 158 23.50 25.11 -12.10
N PHE A 159 23.25 26.17 -12.87
CA PHE A 159 22.22 27.15 -12.56
C PHE A 159 20.86 26.49 -12.75
N VAL A 160 20.14 26.21 -11.66
CA VAL A 160 18.76 25.74 -11.72
C VAL A 160 17.84 26.95 -11.85
N HIS A 161 17.57 27.39 -13.08
CA HIS A 161 16.40 28.20 -13.38
C HIS A 161 15.81 27.82 -14.73
N VAL A 162 14.66 27.15 -14.68
CA VAL A 162 13.57 27.29 -15.65
C VAL A 162 12.31 27.17 -14.79
N GLY A 163 11.63 28.24 -14.41
CA GLY A 163 11.01 29.20 -15.31
C GLY A 163 9.66 28.61 -15.69
N ASP A 164 8.61 29.01 -14.99
CA ASP A 164 7.22 28.56 -15.19
C ASP A 164 6.87 28.61 -16.70
N PRO A 165 6.27 27.57 -17.32
CA PRO A 165 5.92 27.54 -18.75
C PRO A 165 4.83 28.55 -19.15
N GLN A 166 4.69 29.62 -18.37
CA GLN A 166 3.63 30.59 -18.41
C GLN A 166 3.31 31.06 -19.81
N HIS A 167 2.02 31.22 -20.01
CA HIS A 167 1.50 32.41 -20.65
C HIS A 167 1.98 32.60 -22.09
N THR A 168 1.07 32.30 -23.01
CA THR A 168 0.64 33.37 -23.91
C THR A 168 0.45 34.65 -23.11
N GLY A 169 1.43 35.56 -23.22
CA GLY A 169 1.30 36.99 -22.92
C GLY A 169 1.94 37.45 -21.61
N ALA A 170 3.16 37.97 -21.68
CA ALA A 170 3.43 39.42 -21.62
C ALA A 170 4.94 39.66 -21.66
N GLU A 171 5.35 40.73 -22.35
CA GLU A 171 6.74 41.15 -22.56
C GLU A 171 7.57 41.25 -21.28
N PRO A 172 8.90 41.03 -21.36
CA PRO A 172 9.79 41.26 -20.25
C PRO A 172 9.95 42.77 -19.98
N ALA A 173 9.47 43.23 -18.83
CA ALA A 173 9.88 44.51 -18.27
C ALA A 173 11.36 44.40 -17.84
N GLN A 174 12.21 45.23 -18.44
CA GLN A 174 13.62 45.37 -18.09
C GLN A 174 13.76 45.89 -16.63
N PRO A 175 14.66 45.33 -15.81
CA PRO A 175 14.98 45.93 -14.53
C PRO A 175 15.85 47.18 -14.75
N ALA A 176 15.36 48.32 -14.26
CA ALA A 176 16.16 49.52 -14.11
C ALA A 176 17.28 49.26 -13.11
N LEU A 177 18.53 49.43 -13.56
CA LEU A 177 19.67 49.66 -12.68
C LEU A 177 19.57 51.09 -12.16
N VAL A 178 19.42 51.25 -10.84
CA VAL A 178 19.67 52.53 -10.16
C VAL A 178 21.05 52.41 -9.50
N PRO A 179 21.98 53.33 -9.78
CA PRO A 179 23.24 53.45 -9.02
C PRO A 179 23.01 53.99 -7.61
#